data_AF-A0A1Q5CDE7-F1
#
_entry.id   AF-A0A1Q5CDE7-F1
#
_cell.length_a   1.000
_cell.length_b   1.000
_cell.length_c   1.000
_cell.angle_alpha   90.00
_cell.angle_beta   90.00
_cell.angle_gamma   90.00
#
_symmetry.space_group_name_H-M   'P 1'
#
loop_
_entity.id
_entity.type
_entity.pdbx_description
1 polymer ?
#
loop_
_entity_poly.entity_id
_entity_poly.type
_entity_poly.pdbx_seq_one_letter_code
_entity_poly.pdbx_strand_id
1 'polypeptide(L)'
;MAHKWEGTAGLLLLGLAVLLHRAVTAEAAKRRFEHWRNAALRAAYRRGVPVEVLASRTRLTQGWVRKVVTGGKKLPPVDEAA
;
A
#
# COMPACT_ATOMS: atom_id res chain seq x y z
N MET A 1 -48.36 -4.28 -3.40
CA MET A 1 -48.10 -5.58 -2.77
C MET A 1 -46.73 -5.52 -2.13
N ALA A 2 -46.70 -5.52 -0.79
CA ALA A 2 -45.58 -5.11 0.04
C ALA A 2 -44.35 -6.03 -0.04
N HIS A 3 -43.19 -5.35 0.02
CA HIS A 3 -41.82 -5.77 0.28
C HIS A 3 -41.52 -7.25 0.60
N LYS A 4 -41.14 -8.02 -0.42
CA LYS A 4 -40.49 -9.35 -0.26
C LYS A 4 -38.98 -9.29 0.01
N TRP A 5 -38.50 -8.22 0.66
CA TRP A 5 -37.09 -8.12 1.09
C TRP A 5 -36.87 -8.63 2.53
N GLU A 6 -37.91 -9.10 3.20
CA GLU A 6 -37.89 -9.56 4.59
C GLU A 6 -37.39 -11.02 4.78
N GLY A 7 -36.95 -11.67 3.70
CA GLY A 7 -36.41 -13.03 3.73
C GLY A 7 -34.90 -13.09 4.01
N THR A 8 -34.42 -14.26 4.42
CA THR A 8 -32.98 -14.59 4.57
C THR A 8 -32.14 -14.17 3.37
N ALA A 9 -32.70 -14.21 2.15
CA ALA A 9 -32.05 -13.71 0.93
C ALA A 9 -31.73 -12.21 0.96
N GLY A 10 -32.62 -11.38 1.52
CA GLY A 10 -32.39 -9.94 1.67
C GLY A 10 -31.27 -9.63 2.68
N LEU A 11 -31.22 -10.38 3.78
CA LEU A 11 -30.14 -10.28 4.77
C LEU A 11 -28.79 -10.74 4.21
N LEU A 12 -28.78 -11.80 3.40
CA LEU A 12 -27.56 -12.28 2.74
C LEU A 12 -27.02 -11.26 1.72
N LEU A 13 -27.90 -10.65 0.90
CA LEU A 13 -27.51 -9.61 -0.03
C LEU A 13 -26.98 -8.35 0.68
N LEU A 14 -27.60 -7.97 1.80
CA LEU A 14 -27.13 -6.86 2.63
C LEU A 14 -25.75 -7.16 3.24
N GLY A 15 -25.56 -8.36 3.79
CA GLY A 15 -24.28 -8.80 4.33
C GLY A 15 -23.18 -8.83 3.27
N LEU A 16 -23.49 -9.31 2.07
CA LEU A 16 -22.57 -9.30 0.93
C LEU A 16 -22.20 -7.86 0.53
N ALA A 17 -23.19 -6.95 0.45
CA ALA A 17 -22.96 -5.56 0.10
C ALA A 17 -22.05 -4.85 1.13
N VAL A 18 -22.24 -5.12 2.43
CA VAL A 18 -21.38 -4.57 3.49
C VAL A 18 -19.96 -5.15 3.41
N LEU A 19 -19.81 -6.45 3.15
CA LEU A 19 -18.50 -7.07 2.98
C LEU A 19 -17.76 -6.52 1.76
N LEU A 20 -18.44 -6.38 0.62
CA LEU A 20 -17.89 -5.77 -0.59
C LEU A 20 -17.51 -4.31 -0.34
N HIS A 21 -18.38 -3.52 0.30
CA HIS A 21 -18.07 -2.13 0.62
C HIS A 21 -16.86 -2.02 1.55
N ARG A 22 -16.78 -2.86 2.60
CA ARG A 22 -15.64 -2.90 3.52
C ARG A 22 -14.36 -3.38 2.83
N ALA A 23 -14.44 -4.37 1.95
CA ALA A 23 -13.31 -4.86 1.19
C ALA A 23 -12.80 -3.82 0.19
N VAL A 24 -13.70 -3.17 -0.55
CA VAL A 24 -13.36 -2.10 -1.50
C VAL A 24 -12.76 -0.89 -0.79
N THR A 25 -13.34 -0.48 0.34
CA THR A 25 -12.80 0.64 1.13
C THR A 25 -11.47 0.28 1.79
N ALA A 26 -11.30 -0.95 2.29
CA ALA A 26 -10.03 -1.43 2.82
C ALA A 26 -8.95 -1.51 1.73
N GLU A 27 -9.29 -2.03 0.54
CA GLU A 27 -8.36 -2.13 -0.59
C GLU A 27 -8.01 -0.73 -1.13
N ALA A 28 -8.97 0.18 -1.24
CA ALA A 28 -8.72 1.56 -1.64
C ALA A 28 -7.87 2.31 -0.60
N ALA A 29 -8.15 2.12 0.70
CA ALA A 29 -7.36 2.68 1.79
C ALA A 29 -5.93 2.11 1.80
N LYS A 30 -5.79 0.81 1.59
CA LYS A 30 -4.50 0.13 1.45
C LYS A 30 -3.71 0.69 0.27
N ARG A 31 -4.33 0.80 -0.91
CA ARG A 31 -3.68 1.40 -2.10
C ARG A 31 -3.27 2.84 -1.88
N ARG A 32 -4.12 3.65 -1.21
CA ARG A 32 -3.76 5.02 -0.83
C ARG A 32 -2.56 5.03 0.11
N PHE A 33 -2.57 4.20 1.16
CA PHE A 33 -1.45 4.11 2.10
C PHE A 33 -0.16 3.66 1.40
N GLU A 34 -0.22 2.64 0.55
CA GLU A 34 0.93 2.19 -0.24
C GLU A 34 1.46 3.30 -1.16
N HIS A 35 0.57 4.06 -1.80
CA HIS A 35 0.95 5.19 -2.64
C HIS A 35 1.68 6.28 -1.84
N TRP A 36 1.11 6.69 -0.70
CA TRP A 36 1.71 7.69 0.19
C TRP A 36 3.05 7.23 0.76
N ARG A 37 3.15 5.96 1.22
CA ARG A 37 4.39 5.36 1.70
C ARG A 37 5.46 5.37 0.61
N ASN A 38 5.10 4.95 -0.60
CA ASN A 38 6.04 4.91 -1.73
C ASN A 38 6.51 6.32 -2.13
N ALA A 39 5.62 7.31 -2.09
CA ALA A 39 5.96 8.71 -2.33
C ALA A 39 6.90 9.25 -1.24
N ALA A 40 6.63 8.96 0.04
CA ALA A 40 7.49 9.35 1.15
C ALA A 40 8.89 8.72 1.06
N LEU A 41 8.97 7.42 0.72
CA LEU A 41 10.24 6.73 0.50
C LEU A 41 11.05 7.35 -0.65
N ARG A 42 10.40 7.66 -1.77
CA ARG A 42 11.05 8.35 -2.90
C ARG A 42 11.51 9.76 -2.52
N ALA A 43 10.72 10.50 -1.76
CA ALA A 43 11.09 11.84 -1.31
C ALA A 43 12.28 11.81 -0.36
N ALA A 44 12.30 10.86 0.59
CA ALA A 44 13.42 10.69 1.51
C ALA A 44 14.71 10.26 0.78
N TYR A 45 14.60 9.35 -0.19
CA TYR A 45 15.73 8.95 -1.03
C TYR A 45 16.27 10.11 -1.87
N ARG A 46 15.40 10.95 -2.46
CA ARG A 46 15.81 12.18 -3.18
C ARG A 46 16.49 13.22 -2.28
N ARG A 47 16.26 13.16 -0.97
CA ARG A 47 16.94 14.00 0.03
C ARG A 47 18.28 13.40 0.51
N GLY A 48 18.72 12.30 -0.09
CA GLY A 48 20.01 11.66 0.23
C GLY A 48 19.95 10.65 1.38
N VAL A 49 18.75 10.24 1.84
CA VAL A 49 18.68 9.21 2.89
C VAL A 49 19.01 7.84 2.27
N PRO A 50 20.01 7.11 2.82
CA PRO A 50 20.43 5.83 2.26
C PRO A 50 19.38 4.74 2.48
N VAL A 51 19.43 3.73 1.61
CA VAL A 51 18.44 2.64 1.57
C VAL A 51 18.47 1.80 2.84
N GLU A 52 19.63 1.61 3.49
CA GLU A 52 19.70 0.85 4.74
C GLU A 52 18.95 1.55 5.88
N VAL A 53 19.10 2.88 5.98
CA VAL A 53 18.42 3.69 7.01
C VAL A 53 16.91 3.67 6.78
N LEU A 54 16.46 3.78 5.53
CA LEU A 54 15.03 3.68 5.19
C LEU A 54 14.48 2.29 5.52
N ALA A 55 15.19 1.22 5.17
CA ALA A 55 14.80 -0.16 5.46
C ALA A 55 14.68 -0.43 6.97
N SER A 56 15.68 0.02 7.73
CA SER A 56 15.70 -0.06 9.20
C SER A 56 14.49 0.65 9.84
N ARG A 57 14.24 1.90 9.46
CA ARG A 57 13.16 2.70 10.05
C ARG A 57 11.76 2.25 9.65
N THR A 58 11.61 1.66 8.47
CA THR A 58 10.29 1.25 7.96
C THR A 58 10.00 -0.24 8.17
N ARG A 59 10.94 -1.02 8.73
CA ARG A 59 10.88 -2.50 8.82
C ARG A 59 10.59 -3.17 7.46
N LEU A 60 11.06 -2.55 6.39
CA LEU A 60 10.94 -3.08 5.03
C LEU A 60 12.29 -3.66 4.61
N THR A 61 12.26 -4.67 3.75
CA THR A 61 13.51 -5.25 3.23
C THR A 61 14.20 -4.24 2.33
N GLN A 62 15.53 -4.22 2.36
CA GLN A 62 16.34 -3.33 1.51
C GLN A 62 16.00 -3.53 0.01
N GLY A 63 15.78 -4.77 -0.43
CA GLY A 63 15.38 -5.07 -1.80
C GLY A 63 14.03 -4.45 -2.18
N TRP A 64 13.07 -4.44 -1.25
CA TRP A 64 11.77 -3.82 -1.48
C TRP A 64 11.88 -2.29 -1.54
N VAL A 65 12.62 -1.68 -0.61
CA VAL A 65 12.88 -0.23 -0.63
C VAL A 65 13.57 0.18 -1.93
N ARG A 66 14.62 -0.57 -2.34
CA ARG A 66 15.33 -0.37 -3.60
C ARG A 66 14.37 -0.37 -4.79
N LYS A 67 13.49 -1.38 -4.89
CA LYS A 67 12.48 -1.48 -5.96
C LYS A 67 11.54 -0.25 -5.99
N VAL A 68 11.17 0.27 -4.83
CA VAL A 68 10.25 1.42 -4.71
C VAL A 68 10.91 2.74 -5.09
N VAL A 69 12.14 2.98 -4.62
CA VAL A 69 12.87 4.22 -4.90
C VAL A 69 13.35 4.29 -6.34
N THR A 70 13.70 3.16 -6.94
CA THR A 70 14.17 3.11 -8.34
C THR A 70 13.05 2.97 -9.37
N GLY A 71 11.83 2.68 -8.94
CA GLY A 71 10.75 2.31 -9.84
C GLY A 71 11.04 1.04 -10.66
N GLY A 72 11.88 0.14 -10.14
CA GLY A 72 12.31 -1.08 -10.82
C GLY A 72 13.55 -0.92 -11.71
N LYS A 73 14.15 0.27 -11.82
CA LYS A 73 15.46 0.44 -12.46
C LYS A 73 16.58 -0.01 -11.52
N LYS A 74 17.67 -0.56 -12.05
CA LYS A 74 18.84 -0.93 -11.25
C LYS A 74 19.52 0.37 -10.81
N LEU A 75 19.54 0.64 -9.50
CA LEU A 75 20.32 1.74 -8.95
C LEU A 75 21.81 1.43 -9.22
N PRO A 76 22.63 2.37 -9.71
CA PRO A 76 24.08 2.19 -9.64
C PRO A 76 24.46 1.94 -8.18
N PRO A 77 25.48 1.10 -7.92
CA PRO A 77 25.99 0.96 -6.56
C PRO A 77 26.33 2.36 -6.07
N VAL A 78 25.76 2.74 -4.93
CA VAL A 78 26.19 3.95 -4.23
C VAL A 78 27.53 3.57 -3.61
N ASP A 79 28.56 3.56 -4.44
CA ASP A 79 29.93 3.79 -3.98
C ASP A 79 29.97 5.27 -3.61
N GLU A 80 30.21 5.53 -2.33
CA GLU A 80 31.11 6.57 -1.80
C GLU A 80 30.72 6.91 -0.36
N ALA A 81 31.39 6.22 0.56
CA ALA A 81 31.95 6.85 1.74
C ALA A 81 33.40 6.33 1.86
N ALA A 82 34.23 6.82 0.94
CA ALA A 82 35.65 7.01 1.16
C ALA A 82 35.87 8.31 1.96
#